data_AF-A0A1E1X0N4-F1
#
_entry.id   AF-A0A1E1X0N4-F1
#
_cell.length_a   1.000
_cell.length_b   1.000
_cell.length_c   1.000
_cell.angle_alpha   90.00
_cell.angle_beta   90.00
_cell.angle_gamma   90.00
#
_symmetry.space_group_name_H-M   'P 1'
#
loop_
_entity.id
_entity.type
_entity.pdbx_description
1 polymer ?
#
loop_
_entity_poly.entity_id
_entity_poly.type
_entity_poly.pdbx_seq_one_letter_code
_entity_poly.pdbx_strand_id
1 'polypeptide(L)'
;CSRRTLGTPDGPVMVGCAFICENGETNGRIHSPILCINATHQIVSFMKTDRNYTCLLGMCNRAAECSSSGVFTTCWKNAASPPRH
;
A
#
# COMPACT_ATOMS: atom_id res chain seq x y z
N CYS A 1 -13.89 3.42 -4.64
CA CYS A 1 -12.70 2.58 -4.39
C CYS A 1 -11.47 3.46 -4.34
N SER A 2 -10.50 3.17 -3.47
CA SER A 2 -9.29 3.96 -3.28
C SER A 2 -8.05 3.08 -3.20
N ARG A 3 -6.91 3.67 -3.58
CA ARG A 3 -5.60 3.06 -3.37
C ARG A 3 -5.23 3.27 -1.92
N ARG A 4 -4.89 2.21 -1.20
CA ARG A 4 -4.26 2.34 0.11
C ARG A 4 -2.77 2.55 -0.11
N THR A 5 -2.24 3.65 0.43
CA THR A 5 -0.82 3.99 0.35
C THR A 5 -0.22 4.14 1.74
N LEU A 6 1.08 3.93 1.85
CA LEU A 6 1.87 4.34 3.01
C LEU A 6 2.82 5.46 2.57
N GLY A 7 3.09 6.39 3.47
CA GLY A 7 4.17 7.35 3.27
C GLY A 7 5.51 6.62 3.31
N THR A 8 6.44 7.05 2.46
CA THR A 8 7.84 6.64 2.46
C THR A 8 8.71 7.88 2.23
N PRO A 9 10.04 7.84 2.48
CA PRO A 9 10.93 8.97 2.23
C PRO A 9 10.87 9.50 0.78
N ASP A 10 10.63 8.61 -0.19
CA ASP A 10 10.55 8.94 -1.61
C ASP A 10 9.12 9.28 -2.07
N GLY A 11 8.18 9.39 -1.14
CA GLY A 11 6.76 9.68 -1.38
C GLY A 11 5.83 8.50 -1.13
N PRO A 12 4.51 8.66 -1.33
CA PRO A 12 3.53 7.61 -1.05
C PRO A 12 3.67 6.41 -1.99
N VAL A 13 3.73 5.20 -1.44
CA VAL A 13 3.77 3.94 -2.20
C VAL A 13 2.50 3.13 -1.94
N MET A 14 1.97 2.47 -2.97
CA MET A 14 0.77 1.64 -2.86
C MET A 14 1.03 0.38 -2.02
N VAL A 15 0.06 0.00 -1.21
CA VAL A 15 0.01 -1.29 -0.52
C VAL A 15 -0.62 -2.32 -1.44
N GLY A 16 0.10 -3.40 -1.76
CA GLY A 16 -0.38 -4.42 -2.68
C GLY A 16 -0.59 -3.90 -4.11
N CYS A 17 -1.37 -4.66 -4.89
CA CYS A 17 -1.58 -4.44 -6.33
C CYS A 17 -3.07 -4.34 -6.68
N ALA A 18 -3.86 -3.77 -5.78
CA ALA A 18 -5.30 -3.71 -5.95
C ALA A 18 -5.93 -2.48 -5.28
N PHE A 19 -7.15 -2.16 -5.71
CA PHE A 19 -7.96 -1.07 -5.16
C PHE A 19 -8.95 -1.61 -4.15
N ILE A 20 -9.08 -0.96 -2.99
CA ILE A 20 -10.10 -1.32 -1.99
C ILE A 20 -11.30 -0.41 -2.14
N CYS A 21 -12.50 -0.98 -2.15
CA CYS A 21 -13.75 -0.25 -2.11
C CYS A 21 -14.30 -0.16 -0.69
N GLU A 22 -15.24 0.75 -0.46
CA GLU A 22 -15.78 1.04 0.87
C GLU A 22 -16.47 -0.17 1.51
N ASN A 23 -16.96 -1.11 0.69
CA ASN A 23 -17.51 -2.39 1.12
C ASN A 23 -16.44 -3.45 1.46
N GLY A 24 -15.15 -3.09 1.46
CA GLY A 24 -14.04 -4.01 1.69
C GLY A 24 -13.71 -4.90 0.48
N GLU A 25 -14.49 -4.82 -0.60
CA GLU A 25 -14.21 -5.57 -1.82
C GLU A 25 -13.02 -4.97 -2.56
N THR A 26 -12.28 -5.85 -3.21
CA THR A 26 -11.18 -5.46 -4.08
C THR A 26 -11.73 -5.29 -5.50
N ASN A 27 -11.93 -4.05 -5.95
CA ASN A 27 -12.48 -3.78 -7.27
C ASN A 27 -11.44 -3.04 -8.12
N GLY A 28 -10.73 -3.81 -8.95
CA GLY A 28 -9.60 -3.34 -9.75
C GLY A 28 -8.29 -3.98 -9.30
N ARG A 29 -7.64 -4.68 -10.23
CA ARG A 29 -6.34 -5.32 -10.08
C ARG A 29 -5.33 -4.65 -11.00
N ILE A 30 -4.11 -4.48 -10.50
CA ILE A 30 -3.02 -3.89 -11.26
C ILE A 30 -2.14 -5.03 -11.78
N HIS A 31 -2.15 -5.23 -13.10
CA HIS A 31 -1.40 -6.29 -13.78
C HIS A 31 -0.10 -5.80 -14.45
N SER A 32 0.26 -4.53 -14.21
CA SER A 32 1.42 -3.85 -14.79
C SER A 32 2.52 -3.65 -13.75
N PRO A 33 3.80 -3.59 -14.16
CA PRO A 33 4.93 -3.38 -13.25
C PRO A 33 4.84 -2.01 -12.60
N ILE A 34 4.44 -1.99 -11.33
CA ILE A 34 4.31 -0.80 -10.50
C ILE A 34 4.89 -1.13 -9.12
N LEU A 35 5.65 -0.19 -8.56
CA LEU A 35 6.20 -0.32 -7.21
C LEU A 35 5.07 -0.44 -6.18
N CYS A 36 5.20 -1.40 -5.28
CA CYS A 36 4.24 -1.67 -4.23
C CYS A 36 4.95 -2.05 -2.92
N ILE A 37 4.24 -1.89 -1.80
CA ILE A 37 4.61 -2.46 -0.52
C ILE A 37 3.98 -3.85 -0.43
N ASN A 38 4.82 -4.86 -0.20
CA ASN A 38 4.42 -6.25 0.00
C ASN A 38 3.80 -6.41 1.41
N ALA A 39 2.59 -5.90 1.56
CA ALA A 39 1.80 -6.01 2.77
C ALA A 39 0.31 -6.16 2.42
N THR A 40 -0.45 -6.79 3.30
CA THR A 40 -1.90 -6.88 3.14
C THR A 40 -2.57 -5.58 3.57
N HIS A 41 -3.73 -5.28 3.00
CA HIS A 41 -4.48 -4.11 3.45
C HIS A 41 -4.97 -4.23 4.91
N GLN A 42 -5.15 -5.47 5.39
CA GLN A 42 -5.54 -5.79 6.76
C GLN A 42 -4.44 -5.42 7.75
N ILE A 43 -3.17 -5.76 7.49
CA ILE A 43 -2.09 -5.38 8.40
C ILE A 43 -1.94 -3.85 8.47
N VAL A 44 -2.16 -3.16 7.34
CA VAL A 44 -2.11 -1.69 7.29
C VAL A 44 -3.25 -1.04 8.09
N SER A 45 -4.43 -1.64 8.18
CA SER A 45 -5.48 -1.13 9.09
C SER A 45 -5.03 -1.16 10.55
N PHE A 46 -4.23 -2.15 10.95
CA PHE A 46 -3.71 -2.29 12.33
C PHE A 46 -2.45 -1.45 12.61
N MET A 47 -1.80 -0.89 11.58
CA MET A 47 -0.69 0.03 11.80
C MET A 47 -1.17 1.27 12.57
N LYS A 48 -0.34 1.69 13.54
CA LYS A 48 -0.50 2.97 14.23
C LYS A 48 -0.11 4.10 13.27
N THR A 49 -0.83 5.20 13.30
CA THR A 49 -0.49 6.39 12.52
C THR A 49 0.81 6.99 13.02
N ASP A 50 1.55 7.64 12.12
CA ASP A 50 2.78 8.40 12.42
C ASP A 50 3.87 7.59 13.14
N ARG A 51 3.88 6.27 12.92
CA ARG A 51 4.94 5.37 13.36
C ARG A 51 5.70 4.82 12.17
N ASN A 52 7.02 4.76 12.32
CA ASN A 52 7.91 4.17 11.34
C ASN A 52 7.89 2.65 11.45
N TYR A 53 7.73 1.99 10.30
CA TYR A 53 7.83 0.56 10.12
C TYR A 53 8.87 0.27 9.03
N THR A 54 9.41 -0.94 9.03
CA THR A 54 10.22 -1.45 7.93
C THR A 54 9.31 -2.18 6.95
N CYS A 55 9.08 -1.60 5.79
CA CYS A 55 8.24 -2.17 4.74
C CYS A 55 9.08 -2.87 3.68
N LEU A 56 8.65 -4.07 3.29
CA LEU A 56 9.21 -4.80 2.16
C LEU A 56 8.64 -4.24 0.85
N LEU A 57 9.51 -3.83 -0.08
CA LEU A 57 9.14 -3.37 -1.40
C LEU A 57 9.02 -4.55 -2.39
N GLY A 58 8.15 -4.37 -3.36
CA GLY A 58 7.95 -5.30 -4.46
C GLY A 58 7.46 -4.62 -5.72
N MET A 59 7.19 -5.42 -6.74
CA MET A 59 6.53 -4.96 -7.96
C MET A 59 5.28 -5.78 -8.26
N CYS A 60 4.25 -5.08 -8.73
CA CYS A 60 3.06 -5.72 -9.25
C CYS A 60 3.38 -6.56 -10.48
N ASN A 61 2.87 -7.79 -10.49
CA ASN A 61 3.08 -8.75 -11.56
C ASN A 61 1.78 -9.00 -12.35
N ARG A 62 1.84 -9.87 -13.36
CA ARG A 62 0.67 -10.23 -14.18
C ARG A 62 -0.43 -10.97 -13.40
N ALA A 63 -0.12 -11.55 -12.24
CA ALA A 63 -1.11 -12.16 -11.35
C ALA A 63 -1.78 -11.13 -10.42
N ALA A 64 -1.43 -9.84 -10.53
CA ALA A 64 -1.84 -8.78 -9.61
C ALA A 64 -1.41 -9.03 -8.16
N GLU A 65 -0.23 -9.64 -8.01
CA GLU A 65 0.44 -9.81 -6.73
C GLU A 65 1.63 -8.86 -6.64
N CYS A 66 1.90 -8.38 -5.43
CA CYS A 66 3.08 -7.58 -5.16
C CYS A 66 4.26 -8.53 -4.90
N SER A 67 5.05 -8.88 -5.91
CA SER A 67 6.19 -9.79 -5.73
C SER A 67 7.34 -9.06 -5.04
N SER A 68 7.80 -9.59 -3.91
CA SER A 68 8.93 -9.03 -3.14
C SER A 68 10.20 -8.91 -3.98
N SER A 69 10.93 -7.81 -3.76
CA SER A 69 12.26 -7.56 -4.34
C SER A 69 13.41 -7.84 -3.36
N GLY A 70 13.11 -8.16 -2.09
CA GLY A 70 14.11 -8.24 -1.02
C GLY A 70 14.64 -6.89 -0.53
N VAL A 71 14.15 -5.78 -1.10
CA VAL A 71 14.51 -4.41 -0.70
C VAL A 71 13.52 -3.89 0.33
N PHE A 72 14.03 -3.20 1.34
CA PHE A 72 13.21 -2.60 2.39
C PHE A 72 13.29 -1.07 2.34
N THR A 73 12.22 -0.41 2.78
CA THR A 73 12.18 1.03 3.01
C THR A 73 11.48 1.33 4.33
N THR A 74 11.75 2.51 4.90
CA THR A 74 10.94 3.02 6.00
C THR A 74 9.58 3.46 5.46
N CYS A 75 8.52 3.11 6.16
CA CYS A 75 7.16 3.47 5.79
C CYS A 75 6.32 3.84 7.01
N TRP A 76 5.25 4.61 6.80
CA TRP A 76 4.30 4.96 7.85
C TRP A 76 2.88 5.09 7.31
N LYS A 77 1.90 4.81 8.18
CA LYS A 77 0.50 5.09 7.89
C LYS A 77 0.24 6.57 8.14
N ASN A 78 -0.08 7.29 7.07
CA ASN A 78 -0.50 8.68 7.18
C ASN A 78 -1.77 8.76 8.04
N ALA A 79 -1.86 9.78 8.91
CA ALA A 79 -3.13 10.14 9.51
C ALA A 79 -4.18 10.34 8.40
N ALA A 80 -5.43 9.94 8.66
CA ALA A 80 -6.51 10.23 7.73
C ALA A 80 -6.53 11.75 7.51
N SER A 81 -6.34 12.19 6.27
CA SER A 81 -6.48 13.62 5.96
C SER A 81 -7.88 14.05 6.41
N PRO A 82 -8.05 15.14 7.17
CA PRO A 82 -9.38 15.65 7.44
C PRO A 82 -10.11 15.85 6.11
N PRO A 83 -11.43 15.61 6.05
CA PRO A 83 -12.19 15.81 4.83
C PRO A 83 -11.95 17.24 4.35
N ARG A 84 -11.57 17.38 3.08
CA ARG A 84 -11.49 18.71 2.45
C ARG A 84 -12.94 19.19 2.31
N HIS A 85 -13.33 20.15 3.15
CA HIS A 85 -14.57 20.91 3.03
C HIS A 85 -14.47 21.89 1.87
#